data_AF-A0A4U0W4K4-F1
#
_entry.id   AF-A0A4U0W4K4-F1
#
_cell.length_a   1.000
_cell.length_b   1.000
_cell.length_c   1.000
_cell.angle_alpha   90.00
_cell.angle_beta   90.00
_cell.angle_gamma   90.00
#
_symmetry.space_group_name_H-M   'P 1'
#
loop_
_entity.id
_entity.type
_entity.pdbx_description
1 polymer ?
#
loop_
_entity_poly.entity_id
_entity_poly.type
_entity_poly.pdbx_seq_one_letter_code
_entity_poly.pdbx_strand_id
1 'polypeptide(L)'
;MTGDQEVESTTDEAEGERQDNVFRQDFHPSRLATSQALRHKHEHLEAITHLTHQFGGKVLDISTNNCIVEISAKPTRVDSFMKLIAPFGILESARTGLMALPRSPLHGPNEVEEKEAEDVVDQSTLPPG
;
A
#
# COMPACT_ATOMS: atom_id res chain seq x y z
N MET A 1 13.99 35.38 43.32
CA MET A 1 14.70 35.58 42.03
C MET A 1 15.49 34.33 41.77
N THR A 2 15.34 33.78 40.55
CA THR A 2 16.14 32.68 39.97
C THR A 2 15.78 31.29 40.51
N GLY A 3 15.23 30.34 39.77
CA GLY A 3 14.87 30.26 38.35
C GLY A 3 14.56 28.78 38.09
N ASP A 4 13.34 28.48 37.65
CA ASP A 4 13.01 27.19 37.05
C ASP A 4 13.88 27.02 35.79
N GLN A 5 14.66 25.94 35.72
CA GLN A 5 15.37 25.58 34.50
C GLN A 5 15.03 24.14 34.14
N GLU A 6 14.22 24.04 33.10
CA GLU A 6 13.89 22.86 32.33
C GLU A 6 15.19 22.17 31.88
N VAL A 7 15.32 20.87 32.14
CA VAL A 7 16.40 20.03 31.57
C VAL A 7 15.78 19.10 30.53
N GLU A 8 15.62 19.70 29.36
CA GLU A 8 15.96 19.22 28.01
C GLU A 8 16.02 17.69 27.76
N SER A 9 15.07 17.27 26.93
CA SER A 9 14.88 15.97 26.29
C SER A 9 15.86 15.74 25.14
N THR A 10 17.12 15.37 25.41
CA THR A 10 18.14 15.13 24.36
C THR A 10 18.77 13.73 24.37
N THR A 11 18.24 12.78 25.14
CA THR A 11 18.83 11.42 25.23
C THR A 11 18.22 10.38 24.29
N ASP A 12 17.04 10.61 23.71
CA ASP A 12 16.36 9.60 22.86
C ASP A 12 16.83 9.58 21.39
N GLU A 13 17.28 10.72 20.85
CA GLU A 13 17.61 10.80 19.41
C GLU A 13 18.98 10.16 19.08
N ALA A 14 19.89 10.09 20.04
CA ALA A 14 21.24 9.57 19.83
C ALA A 14 21.35 8.04 19.85
N GLU A 15 20.33 7.33 20.33
CA GLU A 15 20.30 5.87 20.38
C GLU A 15 19.79 5.23 19.07
N GLY A 16 18.91 5.94 18.34
CA GLY A 16 18.40 5.51 17.03
C GLY A 16 19.49 5.50 15.95
N GLU A 17 20.35 6.53 15.90
CA GLU A 17 21.40 6.65 14.87
C GLU A 17 22.57 5.67 15.05
N ARG A 18 22.81 5.19 16.28
CA ARG A 18 23.94 4.29 16.59
C ARG A 18 23.69 2.84 16.17
N GLN A 19 22.43 2.41 16.07
CA GLN A 19 22.09 1.07 15.61
C GLN A 19 22.12 0.95 14.08
N ASP A 20 21.84 2.03 13.35
CA ASP A 20 21.82 2.06 11.89
C ASP A 20 23.20 1.85 11.23
N ASN A 21 24.28 2.09 11.95
CA ASN A 21 25.63 2.07 11.38
C ASN A 21 26.33 0.70 11.43
N VAL A 22 25.77 -0.30 12.13
CA VAL A 22 26.44 -1.59 12.38
C VAL A 22 26.27 -2.59 11.21
N PHE A 23 25.31 -2.37 10.31
CA PHE A 23 24.95 -3.33 9.24
C PHE A 23 24.97 -2.77 7.82
N ARG A 24 25.70 -1.67 7.55
CA ARG A 24 25.93 -1.20 6.17
C ARG A 24 26.88 -2.15 5.42
N GLN A 25 26.40 -3.35 5.11
CA GLN A 25 27.04 -4.20 4.12
C GLN A 25 26.81 -3.60 2.74
N ASP A 26 27.91 -3.38 2.02
CA ASP A 26 27.90 -2.78 0.69
C ASP A 26 27.43 -3.78 -0.37
N PHE A 27 26.12 -3.95 -0.52
CA PHE A 27 25.52 -4.81 -1.56
C PHE A 27 25.44 -4.14 -2.94
N HIS A 28 26.28 -3.13 -3.21
CA HIS A 28 26.31 -2.47 -4.51
C HIS A 28 26.81 -3.44 -5.59
N PRO A 29 26.14 -3.57 -6.74
CA PRO A 29 26.47 -4.57 -7.77
C PRO A 29 27.91 -4.47 -8.29
N SER A 30 28.53 -3.30 -8.27
CA SER A 30 29.95 -3.14 -8.66
C SER A 30 30.96 -3.74 -7.67
N ARG A 31 30.54 -4.02 -6.42
CA ARG A 31 31.38 -4.60 -5.36
C ARG A 31 31.13 -6.09 -5.16
N LEU A 32 30.17 -6.67 -5.89
CA LEU A 32 29.80 -8.09 -5.79
C LEU A 32 30.32 -8.88 -7.00
N ALA A 33 30.54 -10.19 -6.81
CA ALA A 33 30.80 -11.08 -7.94
C ALA A 33 29.58 -11.14 -8.87
N THR A 34 29.79 -11.20 -10.19
CA THR A 34 28.70 -11.19 -11.18
C THR A 34 27.64 -12.26 -10.93
N SER A 35 28.05 -13.46 -10.53
CA SER A 35 27.14 -14.57 -10.20
C SER A 35 26.30 -14.29 -8.94
N GLN A 36 26.88 -13.60 -7.95
CA GLN A 36 26.17 -13.21 -6.73
C GLN A 36 25.17 -12.09 -7.01
N ALA A 37 25.60 -11.04 -7.74
CA ALA A 37 24.72 -9.96 -8.15
C ALA A 37 23.52 -10.47 -8.98
N LEU A 38 23.77 -11.45 -9.86
CA LEU A 38 22.71 -12.10 -10.63
C LEU A 38 21.70 -12.85 -9.74
N ARG A 39 22.18 -13.56 -8.70
CA ARG A 39 21.31 -14.27 -7.75
C ARG A 39 20.46 -13.30 -6.94
N HIS A 40 21.06 -12.26 -6.36
CA HIS A 40 20.34 -11.23 -5.61
C HIS A 40 19.26 -10.57 -6.47
N LYS A 41 19.55 -10.30 -7.75
CA LYS A 41 18.54 -9.80 -8.69
C LYS A 41 17.35 -10.75 -8.83
N HIS A 42 17.59 -12.06 -8.98
CA HIS A 42 16.51 -13.03 -9.12
C HIS A 42 15.73 -13.23 -7.81
N GLU A 43 16.40 -13.14 -6.65
CA GLU A 43 15.75 -13.15 -5.34
C GLU A 43 14.82 -11.94 -5.18
N HIS A 44 15.26 -10.75 -5.60
CA HIS A 44 14.38 -9.56 -5.62
C HIS A 44 13.20 -9.73 -6.57
N LEU A 45 13.43 -10.26 -7.77
CA LEU A 45 12.36 -10.54 -8.74
C LEU A 45 11.33 -11.54 -8.19
N GLU A 46 11.79 -12.60 -7.54
CA GLU A 46 10.92 -13.61 -6.91
C GLU A 46 10.09 -12.98 -5.79
N ALA A 47 10.70 -12.18 -4.92
CA ALA A 47 10.01 -11.47 -3.84
C ALA A 47 8.95 -10.50 -4.38
N ILE A 48 9.29 -9.69 -5.38
CA ILE A 48 8.34 -8.76 -6.03
C ILE A 48 7.19 -9.53 -6.66
N THR A 49 7.49 -10.64 -7.35
CA THR A 49 6.48 -11.50 -7.99
C THR A 49 5.52 -12.08 -6.96
N HIS A 50 6.06 -12.60 -5.84
CA HIS A 50 5.26 -13.16 -4.77
C HIS A 50 4.36 -12.12 -4.11
N LEU A 51 4.89 -10.94 -3.78
CA LEU A 51 4.11 -9.82 -3.25
C LEU A 51 3.02 -9.39 -4.23
N THR A 52 3.35 -9.27 -5.51
CA THR A 52 2.40 -8.88 -6.57
C THR A 52 1.23 -9.86 -6.64
N HIS A 53 1.50 -11.17 -6.67
CA HIS A 53 0.45 -12.19 -6.66
C HIS A 53 -0.40 -12.15 -5.39
N GLN A 54 0.20 -11.96 -4.21
CA GLN A 54 -0.53 -11.87 -2.95
C GLN A 54 -1.50 -10.66 -2.90
N PHE A 55 -1.20 -9.62 -3.68
CA PHE A 55 -2.05 -8.44 -3.86
C PHE A 55 -3.05 -8.57 -5.00
N GLY A 56 -3.10 -9.71 -5.70
CA GLY A 56 -4.00 -9.95 -6.84
C GLY A 56 -3.53 -9.26 -8.14
N GLY A 57 -2.26 -8.86 -8.18
CA GLY A 57 -1.62 -8.27 -9.34
C GLY A 57 -0.98 -9.31 -10.27
N LYS A 58 -0.30 -8.82 -11.31
CA LYS A 58 0.41 -9.63 -12.31
C LYS A 58 1.74 -8.99 -12.66
N VAL A 59 2.74 -9.81 -12.99
CA VAL A 59 3.99 -9.35 -13.62
C VAL A 59 3.76 -9.31 -15.13
N LEU A 60 3.92 -8.14 -15.75
CA LEU A 60 3.65 -7.91 -17.17
C LEU A 60 4.91 -7.97 -18.04
N ASP A 61 6.04 -7.49 -17.52
CA ASP A 61 7.33 -7.51 -18.22
C ASP A 61 8.47 -7.84 -17.25
N ILE A 62 9.47 -8.56 -17.75
CA ILE A 62 10.70 -8.88 -17.03
C ILE A 62 11.88 -8.59 -17.94
N SER A 63 12.74 -7.68 -17.49
CA SER A 63 13.90 -7.23 -18.22
C SER A 63 15.20 -7.51 -17.45
N THR A 64 16.34 -7.12 -18.03
CA THR A 64 17.66 -7.37 -17.43
C THR A 64 17.87 -6.64 -16.10
N ASN A 65 17.22 -5.51 -15.85
CA ASN A 65 17.46 -4.72 -14.63
C ASN A 65 16.17 -4.23 -13.95
N ASN A 66 15.00 -4.53 -14.51
CA ASN A 66 13.71 -4.10 -13.96
C ASN A 66 12.62 -5.13 -14.32
N CYS A 67 11.45 -4.94 -13.74
CA CYS A 67 10.22 -5.66 -14.09
C CYS A 67 9.04 -4.71 -13.94
N ILE A 68 7.97 -4.96 -14.70
CA ILE A 68 6.74 -4.17 -14.66
C ILE A 68 5.65 -5.02 -14.01
N VAL A 69 4.95 -4.46 -13.04
CA VAL A 69 3.86 -5.11 -12.32
C VAL A 69 2.58 -4.28 -12.42
N GLU A 70 1.45 -4.98 -12.50
CA GLU A 70 0.10 -4.43 -12.50
C GLU A 70 -0.62 -4.85 -11.23
N ILE A 71 -1.39 -3.93 -10.64
CA ILE A 71 -2.30 -4.22 -9.52
C ILE A 71 -3.64 -3.49 -9.74
N SER A 72 -4.73 -4.21 -9.50
CA SER A 72 -6.08 -3.64 -9.46
C SER A 72 -6.73 -3.91 -8.10
N ALA A 73 -6.83 -2.89 -7.25
CA ALA A 73 -7.39 -3.01 -5.91
C ALA A 73 -7.98 -1.68 -5.41
N LYS A 74 -8.67 -1.73 -4.26
CA LYS A 74 -9.12 -0.53 -3.54
C LYS A 74 -7.91 0.38 -3.24
N PRO A 75 -8.07 1.73 -3.24
CA PRO A 75 -6.95 2.66 -3.04
C PRO A 75 -6.07 2.34 -1.82
N THR A 76 -6.67 2.00 -0.68
CA THR A 76 -5.96 1.66 0.56
C THR A 76 -5.06 0.43 0.43
N ARG A 77 -5.47 -0.57 -0.36
CA ARG A 77 -4.68 -1.77 -0.63
C ARG A 77 -3.53 -1.47 -1.61
N VAL A 78 -3.75 -0.59 -2.59
CA VAL A 78 -2.69 -0.10 -3.48
C VAL A 78 -1.64 0.68 -2.68
N ASP A 79 -2.05 1.55 -1.75
CA ASP A 79 -1.10 2.31 -0.91
C ASP A 79 -0.25 1.38 -0.04
N SER A 80 -0.86 0.30 0.47
CA SER A 80 -0.14 -0.73 1.24
C SER A 80 0.87 -1.47 0.38
N PHE A 81 0.51 -1.81 -0.86
CA PHE A 81 1.44 -2.42 -1.82
C PHE A 81 2.63 -1.51 -2.11
N MET A 82 2.39 -0.22 -2.38
CA MET A 82 3.44 0.77 -2.66
C MET A 82 4.47 0.86 -1.53
N LYS A 83 4.03 0.82 -0.26
CA LYS A 83 4.92 0.81 0.90
C LYS A 83 5.80 -0.44 0.96
N LEU A 84 5.25 -1.61 0.62
CA LEU A 84 5.99 -2.87 0.63
C LEU A 84 7.01 -2.98 -0.50
N ILE A 85 6.70 -2.41 -1.68
CA ILE A 85 7.62 -2.47 -2.82
C ILE A 85 8.66 -1.34 -2.82
N ALA A 86 8.44 -0.27 -2.05
CA ALA A 86 9.34 0.89 -1.99
C ALA A 86 10.82 0.54 -1.76
N PRO A 87 11.19 -0.42 -0.88
CA PRO A 87 12.60 -0.77 -0.64
C PRO A 87 13.32 -1.36 -1.86
N PHE A 88 12.59 -1.94 -2.82
CA PHE A 88 13.19 -2.50 -4.04
C PHE A 88 13.57 -1.43 -5.07
N GLY A 89 13.10 -0.18 -4.87
CA GLY A 89 13.34 0.93 -5.78
C GLY A 89 12.31 0.99 -6.91
N ILE A 90 11.32 1.87 -6.76
CA ILE A 90 10.32 2.13 -7.80
C ILE A 90 10.92 3.11 -8.81
N LEU A 91 11.17 2.64 -10.03
CA LEU A 91 11.71 3.49 -11.10
C LEU A 91 10.65 4.44 -11.63
N GLU A 92 9.45 3.91 -11.90
CA GLU A 92 8.32 4.63 -12.45
C GLU A 92 7.01 4.07 -11.87
N SER A 93 5.98 4.89 -11.75
CA SER A 93 4.65 4.47 -11.30
C SER A 93 3.57 5.25 -12.05
N ALA A 94 2.58 4.53 -12.58
CA ALA A 94 1.37 5.10 -13.15
C ALA A 94 0.18 4.58 -12.35
N ARG A 95 -0.60 5.48 -11.77
CA ARG A 95 -1.78 5.16 -10.96
C ARG A 95 -2.99 5.86 -11.53
N THR A 96 -4.09 5.11 -11.71
CA THR A 96 -5.38 5.67 -12.07
C THR A 96 -6.11 6.22 -10.84
N GLY A 97 -7.06 7.12 -11.06
CA GLY A 97 -7.95 7.60 -10.01
C GLY A 97 -8.91 6.52 -9.50
N LEU A 98 -9.67 6.86 -8.46
CA LEU A 98 -10.75 5.98 -7.99
C LEU A 98 -11.78 5.79 -9.10
N MET A 99 -12.06 4.54 -9.43
CA MET A 99 -13.14 4.15 -10.32
C MET A 99 -14.15 3.34 -9.52
N ALA A 100 -15.44 3.61 -9.73
CA ALA A 100 -16.53 2.91 -9.05
C ALA A 100 -17.55 2.43 -10.07
N LEU A 101 -18.01 1.20 -9.89
CA LEU A 101 -19.14 0.62 -10.61
C LEU A 101 -20.09 0.05 -9.55
N PRO A 102 -21.34 0.53 -9.44
CA PRO A 102 -22.30 -0.02 -8.50
C PRO A 102 -22.53 -1.50 -8.83
N ARG A 103 -22.50 -2.34 -7.80
CA ARG A 103 -22.89 -3.76 -7.93
C ARG A 103 -24.34 -3.90 -7.48
N SER A 104 -25.05 -4.85 -8.08
CA SER A 104 -26.39 -5.21 -7.59
C SER A 104 -26.29 -5.65 -6.12
N PRO A 105 -27.11 -5.09 -5.22
CA PRO A 105 -27.18 -5.57 -3.84
C PRO A 105 -27.61 -7.04 -3.85
N LEU A 106 -26.91 -7.85 -3.07
CA LEU A 106 -27.31 -9.23 -2.82
C LEU A 106 -28.22 -9.22 -1.61
N HIS A 107 -29.53 -9.13 -1.81
CA HIS A 107 -30.48 -9.30 -0.72
C HIS A 107 -30.59 -10.80 -0.39
N GLY A 108 -30.26 -11.16 0.85
CA GLY A 108 -30.60 -12.50 1.37
C GLY A 108 -32.13 -12.67 1.39
N PRO A 109 -32.67 -13.90 1.33
CA PRO A 109 -34.12 -14.13 1.37
C PRO A 109 -34.82 -13.63 2.65
N ASN A 110 -34.07 -13.20 3.66
CA ASN A 110 -34.56 -12.61 4.92
C ASN A 110 -34.18 -11.14 5.12
N GLU A 111 -33.57 -10.47 4.14
CA GLU A 111 -33.28 -9.05 4.23
C GLU A 111 -34.51 -8.26 3.77
N VAL A 112 -35.31 -7.83 4.73
CA VAL A 112 -36.37 -6.86 4.51
C VAL A 112 -35.68 -5.54 4.21
N GLU A 113 -35.87 -4.98 3.01
CA GLU A 113 -35.49 -3.60 2.74
C GLU A 113 -36.27 -2.70 3.71
N GLU A 114 -35.64 -2.20 4.77
CA GLU A 114 -36.15 -1.08 5.55
C GLU A 114 -36.11 0.16 4.66
N LYS A 115 -37.13 0.31 3.82
CA LYS A 115 -37.37 1.56 3.09
C LYS A 115 -37.77 2.60 4.12
N GLU A 116 -37.08 3.72 4.14
CA GLU A 116 -37.50 4.87 4.95
C GLU A 116 -38.94 5.23 4.58
N ALA A 117 -39.79 5.47 5.59
CA ALA A 117 -41.21 5.67 5.39
C ALA A 117 -41.53 6.80 4.39
N GLU A 118 -40.62 7.77 4.24
CA GLU A 118 -40.70 8.88 3.28
C GLU A 118 -40.71 8.41 1.81
N ASP A 119 -40.11 7.27 1.49
CA ASP A 119 -39.99 6.74 0.12
C ASP A 119 -41.21 5.90 -0.29
N VAL A 120 -42.05 5.52 0.68
CA VAL A 120 -43.26 4.70 0.49
C VAL A 120 -44.55 5.55 0.49
N VAL A 121 -44.54 6.71 1.17
CA VAL A 121 -45.72 7.58 1.31
C VAL A 121 -45.72 8.71 0.27
N ASP A 122 -46.50 8.53 -0.81
CA ASP A 122 -46.78 9.59 -1.77
C ASP A 122 -47.60 10.70 -1.08
N GLN A 123 -46.96 11.84 -0.82
CA GLN A 123 -47.55 13.00 -0.14
C GLN A 123 -48.80 13.56 -0.85
N SER A 124 -49.05 13.20 -2.11
CA SER A 124 -50.28 13.57 -2.83
C SER A 124 -51.53 12.77 -2.40
N THR A 125 -51.35 11.68 -1.66
CA THR A 125 -52.45 10.81 -1.18
C THR A 125 -52.90 11.11 0.25
N LEU A 126 -52.21 12.01 0.95
CA LEU A 126 -52.62 12.41 2.31
C LEU A 126 -53.70 13.50 2.23
N PRO A 127 -54.80 13.37 2.99
CA PRO A 127 -55.82 14.41 3.02
C PRO A 127 -55.23 15.69 3.62
N PRO A 128 -55.49 16.87 3.00
CA PRO A 128 -55.04 18.14 3.57
C PRO A 128 -55.73 18.38 4.92
N GLY A 129 -54.93 18.76 5.92
CA GLY A 129 -55.38 19.13 7.25
C GLY A 129 -56.09 20.47 7.32
#